data_AF-A0A9R1AEP5-F1
#
_entry.id   AF-A0A9R1AEP5-F1
#
_cell.length_a   1.000
_cell.length_b   1.000
_cell.length_c   1.000
_cell.angle_alpha   90.00
_cell.angle_beta   90.00
_cell.angle_gamma   90.00
#
_symmetry.space_group_name_H-M   'P 1'
#
loop_
_entity.id
_entity.type
_entity.pdbx_description
1 polymer ?
#
loop_
_entity_poly.entity_id
_entity_poly.type
_entity_poly.pdbx_seq_one_letter_code
_entity_poly.pdbx_strand_id
1 'polypeptide(L)'
;MTLHPALELMCSFELLVSVPESHTTVVKTAISSYRKAIDEGLLLKLPFTTIFEYLQLLQLVSTAMNCLERHGMFYCAAAVSDFYVPWESMAKHKIQSAGGPLNMQLSQVPKMLFILRNQWAPSAFCVSFKLETDPDILIQKAEAALRKYGMNVVVANELANYKDVVVMVTSSGKTTMSRRSKEDDLEEQLIALLVKMHSDHAKQSNPEQET
;
A
#
# COMPACT_ATOMS: atom_id res chain seq x y z
N MET A 1 23.23 0.80 -15.31
CA MET A 1 22.80 0.18 -14.04
C MET A 1 22.00 -1.04 -14.42
N THR A 2 22.58 -2.21 -14.20
CA THR A 2 22.25 -3.49 -14.82
C THR A 2 20.86 -3.97 -14.42
N LEU A 3 20.05 -4.30 -15.43
CA LEU A 3 18.77 -4.97 -15.28
C LEU A 3 18.96 -6.28 -14.51
N HIS A 4 18.02 -6.59 -13.62
CA HIS A 4 18.04 -7.81 -12.83
C HIS A 4 17.97 -9.05 -13.77
N PRO A 5 18.79 -10.10 -13.56
CA PRO A 5 18.92 -11.22 -14.52
C PRO A 5 17.60 -11.99 -14.80
N ALA A 6 16.60 -11.85 -13.93
CA ALA A 6 15.27 -12.45 -14.14
C ALA A 6 14.44 -11.75 -15.23
N LEU A 7 14.73 -10.48 -15.55
CA LEU A 7 14.04 -9.73 -16.61
C LEU A 7 14.75 -9.88 -17.97
N GLU A 8 16.07 -10.01 -17.99
CA GLU A 8 16.81 -10.34 -19.21
C GLU A 8 16.51 -11.76 -19.72
N LEU A 9 16.18 -12.69 -18.82
CA LEU A 9 15.78 -14.05 -19.21
C LEU A 9 14.44 -14.11 -19.97
N MET A 10 13.63 -13.04 -19.95
CA MET A 10 12.41 -12.96 -20.77
C MET A 10 12.66 -12.36 -22.17
N CYS A 11 13.86 -11.85 -22.46
CA CYS A 11 14.21 -11.26 -23.75
C CYS A 11 15.11 -12.15 -24.63
N SER A 12 15.62 -13.27 -24.12
CA SER A 12 16.54 -14.16 -24.87
C SER A 12 16.06 -15.61 -25.04
N PHE A 13 14.79 -15.88 -24.75
CA PHE A 13 14.08 -17.07 -25.21
C PHE A 13 12.75 -16.59 -25.79
N GLU A 14 12.45 -16.93 -27.05
CA GLU A 14 11.08 -16.85 -27.57
C GLU A 14 10.22 -17.85 -26.80
N LEU A 15 9.85 -17.48 -25.58
CA LEU A 15 8.72 -18.08 -24.90
C LEU A 15 7.50 -17.62 -25.69
N LEU A 16 7.07 -18.47 -26.62
CA LEU A 16 5.88 -18.28 -27.43
C LEU A 16 4.67 -18.43 -26.51
N VAL A 17 4.47 -17.41 -25.66
CA VAL A 17 3.35 -17.34 -24.73
C VAL A 17 2.10 -17.09 -25.57
N SER A 18 1.35 -18.17 -25.83
CA SER A 18 0.03 -18.06 -26.43
C SER A 18 -0.98 -17.73 -25.34
N VAL A 19 -1.79 -16.70 -25.60
CA VAL A 19 -2.89 -16.29 -24.73
C VAL A 19 -4.18 -16.78 -25.38
N PRO A 20 -5.15 -17.34 -24.62
CA PRO A 20 -6.46 -17.67 -25.17
C PRO A 20 -7.09 -16.46 -25.84
N GLU A 21 -7.77 -16.67 -26.97
CA GLU A 21 -8.32 -15.58 -27.79
C GLU A 21 -9.25 -14.64 -27.01
N SER A 22 -10.00 -15.19 -26.05
CA SER A 22 -10.86 -14.46 -25.11
C SER A 22 -10.12 -13.45 -24.21
N HIS A 23 -8.80 -13.61 -24.02
CA HIS A 23 -7.98 -12.79 -23.13
C HIS A 23 -6.94 -11.95 -23.89
N THR A 24 -6.76 -12.16 -25.19
CA THR A 24 -5.75 -11.49 -26.02
C THR A 24 -5.80 -9.97 -25.88
N THR A 25 -7.00 -9.37 -25.98
CA THR A 25 -7.16 -7.91 -25.88
C THR A 25 -6.74 -7.38 -24.51
N VAL A 26 -7.19 -8.03 -23.43
CA VAL A 26 -6.88 -7.60 -22.05
C VAL A 26 -5.39 -7.70 -21.77
N VAL A 27 -4.77 -8.83 -22.13
CA VAL A 27 -3.33 -9.06 -21.90
C VAL A 27 -2.48 -8.10 -22.74
N LYS A 28 -2.81 -7.91 -24.01
CA LYS A 28 -2.08 -6.97 -24.89
C LYS A 28 -2.14 -5.55 -24.36
N THR A 29 -3.31 -5.09 -23.91
CA THR A 29 -3.48 -3.77 -23.31
C THR A 29 -2.66 -3.65 -22.03
N ALA A 30 -2.72 -4.63 -21.12
CA ALA A 30 -1.96 -4.61 -19.88
C ALA A 30 -0.44 -4.54 -20.10
N ILE A 31 0.10 -5.36 -21.01
CA ILE A 31 1.53 -5.36 -21.35
C ILE A 31 1.95 -4.03 -22.00
N SER A 32 1.11 -3.49 -22.89
CA SER A 32 1.41 -2.23 -23.58
C SER A 32 1.43 -1.06 -22.61
N SER A 33 0.44 -0.95 -21.72
CA SER A 33 0.39 0.08 -20.67
C SER A 33 1.55 -0.06 -19.68
N TYR A 34 1.90 -1.29 -19.29
CA TYR A 34 3.04 -1.56 -18.43
C TYR A 34 4.36 -1.09 -19.06
N ARG A 35 4.62 -1.47 -20.32
CA ARG A 35 5.83 -1.05 -21.05
C ARG A 35 5.90 0.47 -21.16
N LYS A 36 4.80 1.10 -21.58
CA LYS A 36 4.70 2.56 -21.68
C LYS A 36 5.05 3.25 -20.35
N ALA A 37 4.52 2.77 -19.23
CA ALA A 37 4.81 3.36 -17.92
C ALA A 37 6.29 3.22 -17.51
N ILE A 38 6.97 2.15 -17.92
CA ILE A 38 8.42 1.98 -17.71
C ILE A 38 9.21 2.92 -18.62
N ASP A 39 8.88 2.95 -19.92
CA ASP A 39 9.58 3.75 -20.92
C ASP A 39 9.47 5.27 -20.64
N GLU A 40 8.34 5.71 -20.09
CA GLU A 40 8.09 7.11 -19.69
C GLU A 40 8.59 7.43 -18.27
N GLY A 41 9.17 6.47 -17.54
CA GLY A 41 9.68 6.68 -16.18
C GLY A 41 8.61 6.93 -15.12
N LEU A 42 7.37 6.50 -15.36
CA LEU A 42 6.21 6.68 -14.49
C LEU A 42 6.03 5.55 -13.45
N LEU A 43 6.76 4.43 -13.61
CA LEU A 43 6.66 3.27 -12.73
C LEU A 43 8.04 2.83 -12.21
N LEU A 44 8.26 2.98 -10.91
CA LEU A 44 9.39 2.40 -10.19
C LEU A 44 8.93 1.24 -9.30
N LYS A 45 9.59 0.08 -9.42
CA LYS A 45 9.27 -1.11 -8.62
C LYS A 45 10.36 -1.37 -7.58
N LEU A 46 9.98 -1.41 -6.31
CA LEU A 46 10.87 -1.68 -5.18
C LEU A 46 10.37 -2.93 -4.44
N PRO A 47 10.93 -4.13 -4.74
CA PRO A 47 10.49 -5.35 -4.08
C PRO A 47 10.97 -5.40 -2.63
N PHE A 48 10.15 -5.99 -1.77
CA PHE A 48 10.49 -6.37 -0.40
C PHE A 48 9.85 -7.71 -0.06
N THR A 49 10.43 -8.40 0.91
CA THR A 49 9.94 -9.68 1.43
C THR A 49 9.75 -9.62 2.94
N THR A 50 10.70 -9.03 3.65
CA THR A 50 10.67 -8.98 5.11
C THR A 50 10.10 -7.66 5.63
N ILE A 51 9.64 -7.67 6.89
CA ILE A 51 9.25 -6.43 7.58
C ILE A 51 10.41 -5.44 7.65
N PHE A 52 11.66 -5.90 7.82
CA PHE A 52 12.82 -5.03 7.91
C PHE A 52 13.06 -4.27 6.60
N GLU A 53 13.01 -4.97 5.47
CA GLU A 53 13.11 -4.36 4.13
C GLU A 53 11.97 -3.38 3.89
N TYR A 54 10.73 -3.76 4.20
CA TYR A 54 9.57 -2.88 4.07
C TYR A 54 9.74 -1.58 4.86
N LEU A 55 10.19 -1.67 6.12
CA LEU A 55 10.36 -0.49 6.98
C LEU A 55 11.47 0.44 6.49
N GLN A 56 12.58 -0.11 6.00
CA GLN A 56 13.66 0.68 5.42
C GLN A 56 13.21 1.38 4.14
N LEU A 57 12.53 0.65 3.23
CA LEU A 57 12.02 1.24 1.99
C LEU A 57 10.95 2.30 2.27
N LEU A 58 10.05 2.07 3.23
CA LEU A 58 9.06 3.06 3.63
C LEU A 58 9.74 4.35 4.09
N GLN A 59 10.76 4.26 4.96
CA GLN A 59 11.51 5.44 5.41
C GLN A 59 12.20 6.17 4.25
N LEU A 60 12.92 5.43 3.40
CA LEU A 60 13.67 5.99 2.27
C LEU A 60 12.74 6.71 1.28
N VAL A 61 11.68 6.04 0.85
CA VAL A 61 10.71 6.59 -0.11
C VAL A 61 9.96 7.77 0.51
N SER A 62 9.48 7.64 1.76
CA SER A 62 8.75 8.73 2.40
C SER A 62 9.59 9.99 2.58
N THR A 63 10.85 9.85 2.99
CA THR A 63 11.77 10.98 3.14
C THR A 63 12.10 11.61 1.78
N ALA A 64 12.34 10.78 0.75
CA ALA A 64 12.63 11.27 -0.60
C ALA A 64 11.44 12.01 -1.23
N MET A 65 10.22 11.53 -1.00
CA MET A 65 8.99 12.15 -1.52
C MET A 65 8.58 13.42 -0.76
N ASN A 66 9.23 13.78 0.34
CA ASN A 66 8.89 14.97 1.12
C ASN A 66 8.95 16.26 0.30
N CYS A 67 9.84 16.32 -0.69
CA CYS A 67 9.96 17.48 -1.60
C CYS A 67 8.71 17.73 -2.46
N LEU A 68 7.81 16.75 -2.57
CA LEU A 68 6.53 16.90 -3.28
C LEU A 68 5.46 17.56 -2.40
N GLU A 69 5.70 17.64 -1.09
CA GLU A 69 4.76 18.19 -0.11
C GLU A 69 3.32 17.68 -0.34
N ARG A 70 2.36 18.59 -0.53
CA ARG A 70 0.93 18.29 -0.74
C ARG A 70 0.61 17.63 -2.08
N HIS A 71 1.57 17.62 -3.01
CA HIS A 71 1.43 16.94 -4.29
C HIS A 71 1.84 15.47 -4.24
N GLY A 72 2.45 15.02 -3.13
CA GLY A 72 2.75 13.62 -2.88
C GLY A 72 1.58 12.87 -2.26
N MET A 73 1.30 11.66 -2.75
CA MET A 73 0.33 10.73 -2.15
C MET A 73 1.02 9.44 -1.69
N PHE A 74 0.70 9.00 -0.46
CA PHE A 74 1.00 7.65 0.02
C PHE A 74 -0.27 6.81 0.01
N TYR A 75 -0.24 5.68 -0.70
CA TYR A 75 -1.30 4.68 -0.71
C TYR A 75 -0.82 3.39 -0.03
N CYS A 76 -1.00 3.30 1.29
CA CYS A 76 -0.42 2.25 2.14
C CYS A 76 -1.33 1.02 2.24
N ALA A 77 -1.39 0.21 1.18
CA ALA A 77 -2.23 -1.00 1.10
C ALA A 77 -1.54 -2.31 1.52
N ALA A 78 -0.27 -2.27 1.91
CA ALA A 78 0.46 -3.47 2.33
C ALA A 78 -0.09 -4.04 3.65
N ALA A 79 -0.21 -5.37 3.72
CA ALA A 79 -0.50 -6.08 4.97
C ALA A 79 0.79 -6.22 5.80
N VAL A 80 1.08 -5.21 6.60
CA VAL A 80 2.30 -5.15 7.43
C VAL A 80 2.11 -5.99 8.71
N SER A 81 3.11 -6.79 9.06
CA SER A 81 3.09 -7.57 10.31
C SER A 81 3.00 -6.65 11.53
N ASP A 82 2.09 -6.95 12.46
CA ASP A 82 1.99 -6.22 13.74
C ASP A 82 3.07 -6.62 14.75
N PHE A 83 3.68 -7.79 14.55
CA PHE A 83 4.69 -8.37 15.42
C PHE A 83 5.87 -8.91 14.61
N TYR A 84 7.06 -8.92 15.21
CA TYR A 84 8.30 -9.41 14.59
C TYR A 84 9.23 -10.05 15.63
N VAL A 85 10.23 -10.80 15.16
CA VAL A 85 11.33 -11.29 16.02
C VAL A 85 12.50 -10.30 15.88
N PRO A 86 12.96 -9.67 16.97
CA PRO A 86 14.14 -8.81 16.94
C PRO A 86 15.38 -9.57 16.44
N TRP A 87 16.26 -8.87 15.73
CA TRP A 87 17.42 -9.49 15.08
C TRP A 87 18.33 -10.20 16.08
N GLU A 88 18.54 -9.57 17.24
CA GLU A 88 19.30 -10.09 18.38
C GLU A 88 18.72 -11.38 18.98
N SER A 89 17.41 -11.59 18.81
CA SER A 89 16.68 -12.76 19.32
C SER A 89 16.42 -13.82 18.24
N MET A 90 16.80 -13.56 16.99
CA MET A 90 16.54 -14.45 15.88
C MET A 90 17.48 -15.65 15.89
N ALA A 91 16.91 -16.86 15.90
CA ALA A 91 17.70 -18.09 15.85
C ALA A 91 18.46 -18.18 14.51
N LYS A 92 19.78 -18.43 14.58
CA LYS A 92 20.64 -18.59 13.40
C LYS A 92 20.38 -19.88 12.62
N HIS A 93 19.82 -20.88 13.29
CA HIS A 93 19.57 -22.20 12.73
C HIS A 93 18.13 -22.61 12.96
N LYS A 94 17.67 -23.61 12.19
CA LYS A 94 16.36 -24.23 12.36
C LYS A 94 16.14 -24.60 13.84
N ILE A 95 15.04 -24.10 14.41
CA ILE A 95 14.57 -24.47 15.74
C ILE A 95 14.21 -25.96 15.72
N GLN A 96 14.74 -26.74 16.66
CA GLN A 96 14.58 -28.19 16.69
C GLN A 96 13.29 -28.61 17.39
N SER A 97 12.56 -29.57 16.82
CA SER A 97 11.24 -30.01 17.31
C SER A 97 11.29 -31.08 18.41
N ALA A 98 12.46 -31.68 18.66
CA ALA A 98 12.60 -32.75 19.66
C ALA A 98 12.64 -32.25 21.11
N GLY A 99 12.73 -30.92 21.32
CA GLY A 99 12.97 -30.31 22.63
C GLY A 99 11.73 -29.99 23.48
N GLY A 100 10.54 -30.44 23.06
CA GLY A 100 9.27 -30.12 23.73
C GLY A 100 8.46 -29.03 23.01
N PRO A 101 7.49 -28.39 23.68
CA PRO A 101 6.59 -27.42 23.04
C PRO A 101 7.32 -26.17 22.56
N LEU A 102 6.90 -25.63 21.41
CA LEU A 102 7.46 -24.41 20.84
C LEU A 102 6.85 -23.17 21.53
N ASN A 103 7.72 -22.38 22.16
CA ASN A 103 7.35 -21.05 22.67
C ASN A 103 7.97 -19.98 21.76
N MET A 104 7.13 -19.12 21.18
CA MET A 104 7.56 -18.02 20.32
C MET A 104 7.25 -16.68 20.98
N GLN A 105 8.29 -15.88 21.22
CA GLN A 105 8.16 -14.52 21.73
C GLN A 105 8.34 -13.53 20.59
N LEU A 106 7.34 -12.68 20.38
CA LEU A 106 7.35 -11.65 19.36
C LEU A 106 7.29 -10.26 20.00
N SER A 107 7.95 -9.30 19.35
CA SER A 107 7.91 -7.88 19.71
C SER A 107 6.93 -7.14 18.82
N GLN A 108 6.27 -6.10 19.34
CA GLN A 108 5.39 -5.27 18.54
C GLN A 108 6.18 -4.42 17.55
N VAL A 109 5.69 -4.32 16.31
CA VAL A 109 6.27 -3.41 15.32
C VAL A 109 5.94 -1.97 15.72
N PRO A 110 6.92 -1.04 15.68
CA PRO A 110 6.70 0.36 15.97
C PRO A 110 5.63 0.98 15.05
N LYS A 111 4.96 2.04 15.50
CA LYS A 111 3.83 2.64 14.76
C LYS A 111 4.32 3.57 13.64
N MET A 112 4.80 2.98 12.56
CA MET A 112 5.52 3.70 11.50
C MET A 112 4.68 4.71 10.71
N LEU A 113 3.37 4.48 10.56
CA LEU A 113 2.48 5.45 9.91
C LEU A 113 2.44 6.80 10.64
N PHE A 114 2.59 6.78 11.97
CA PHE A 114 2.69 8.02 12.75
C PHE A 114 3.98 8.79 12.40
N ILE A 115 5.10 8.08 12.28
CA ILE A 115 6.39 8.70 11.92
C ILE A 115 6.35 9.24 10.50
N LEU A 116 5.78 8.48 9.56
CA LEU A 116 5.57 8.92 8.18
C LEU A 116 4.82 10.26 8.16
N ARG A 117 3.69 10.35 8.87
CA ARG A 117 2.83 11.52 8.87
C ARG A 117 3.43 12.74 9.57
N ASN A 118 4.25 12.55 10.60
CA ASN A 118 4.72 13.66 11.43
C ASN A 118 6.17 14.08 11.17
N GLN A 119 6.97 13.21 10.55
CA GLN A 119 8.41 13.44 10.41
C GLN A 119 8.89 13.29 8.97
N TRP A 120 8.48 12.24 8.26
CA TRP A 120 9.06 11.95 6.94
C TRP A 120 8.38 12.69 5.81
N ALA A 121 7.04 12.80 5.82
CA ALA A 121 6.27 13.49 4.78
C ALA A 121 5.03 14.20 5.35
N PRO A 122 5.20 15.26 6.17
CA PRO A 122 4.11 15.90 6.91
C PRO A 122 3.10 16.69 6.07
N SER A 123 3.39 16.99 4.81
CA SER A 123 2.43 17.68 3.94
C SER A 123 1.72 16.73 2.97
N ALA A 124 2.19 15.48 2.84
CA ALA A 124 1.67 14.54 1.86
C ALA A 124 0.26 14.05 2.18
N PHE A 125 -0.49 13.70 1.14
CA PHE A 125 -1.80 13.10 1.25
C PHE A 125 -1.66 11.60 1.56
N CYS A 126 -2.04 11.19 2.77
CA CYS A 126 -1.82 9.84 3.27
C CYS A 126 -3.12 9.03 3.33
N VAL A 127 -3.14 7.93 2.59
CA VAL A 127 -4.21 6.91 2.57
C VAL A 127 -3.67 5.63 3.20
N SER A 128 -4.40 5.09 4.17
CA SER A 128 -4.07 3.82 4.82
C SER A 128 -5.23 2.84 4.75
N PHE A 129 -4.93 1.55 4.93
CA PHE A 129 -5.92 0.49 4.85
C PHE A 129 -6.19 -0.14 6.22
N LYS A 130 -7.45 -0.52 6.45
CA LYS A 130 -7.89 -1.29 7.60
C LYS A 130 -8.71 -2.48 7.11
N LEU A 131 -8.13 -3.66 7.27
CA LEU A 131 -8.78 -4.93 6.99
C LEU A 131 -9.19 -5.57 8.32
N GLU A 132 -10.45 -5.98 8.44
CA GLU A 132 -10.94 -6.73 9.59
C GLU A 132 -11.79 -7.91 9.12
N THR A 133 -11.98 -8.90 9.99
CA THR A 133 -12.91 -10.02 9.78
C THR A 133 -14.23 -9.84 10.52
N ASP A 134 -14.26 -8.91 11.47
CA ASP A 134 -15.43 -8.58 12.28
C ASP A 134 -15.96 -7.21 11.83
N PRO A 135 -17.16 -7.15 11.21
CA PRO A 135 -17.73 -5.92 10.70
C PRO A 135 -18.11 -4.94 11.82
N ASP A 136 -18.38 -5.42 13.05
CA ASP A 136 -18.84 -4.58 14.16
C ASP A 136 -17.72 -3.65 14.66
N ILE A 137 -16.46 -4.07 14.50
CA ILE A 137 -15.28 -3.30 14.93
C ILE A 137 -14.58 -2.55 13.80
N LEU A 138 -14.86 -2.90 12.53
CA LEU A 138 -14.14 -2.39 11.36
C LEU A 138 -14.13 -0.85 11.32
N ILE A 139 -15.31 -0.25 11.39
CA ILE A 139 -15.47 1.20 11.27
C ILE A 139 -14.88 1.92 12.48
N GLN A 140 -15.09 1.39 13.68
CA GLN A 140 -14.51 1.96 14.90
C GLN A 140 -12.97 1.97 14.84
N LYS A 141 -12.37 0.87 14.39
CA LYS A 141 -10.91 0.76 14.23
C LYS A 141 -10.38 1.65 13.11
N ALA A 142 -11.11 1.80 12.01
CA ALA A 142 -10.74 2.69 10.91
C ALA A 142 -10.74 4.16 11.37
N GLU A 143 -11.78 4.61 12.06
CA GLU A 143 -11.83 5.95 12.66
C GLU A 143 -10.75 6.17 13.72
N ALA A 144 -10.47 5.16 14.56
CA ALA A 144 -9.40 5.23 15.54
C ALA A 144 -8.03 5.36 14.88
N ALA A 145 -7.77 4.64 13.79
CA ALA A 145 -6.55 4.75 13.00
C ALA A 145 -6.42 6.13 12.34
N LEU A 146 -7.51 6.66 11.78
CA LEU A 146 -7.58 7.99 11.18
C LEU A 146 -7.12 9.06 12.18
N ARG A 147 -7.71 9.07 13.39
CA ARG A 147 -7.36 10.01 14.47
C ARG A 147 -5.96 9.80 15.02
N LYS A 148 -5.58 8.54 15.29
CA LYS A 148 -4.30 8.21 15.92
C LYS A 148 -3.10 8.59 15.05
N TYR A 149 -3.20 8.40 13.74
CA TYR A 149 -2.09 8.61 12.84
C TYR A 149 -2.23 9.87 11.99
N GLY A 150 -3.35 10.60 12.08
CA GLY A 150 -3.59 11.82 11.31
C GLY A 150 -3.74 11.57 9.80
N MET A 151 -4.25 10.40 9.40
CA MET A 151 -4.42 10.05 7.98
C MET A 151 -5.47 10.94 7.31
N ASN A 152 -5.34 11.19 6.01
CA ASN A 152 -6.37 11.88 5.24
C ASN A 152 -7.56 10.95 4.98
N VAL A 153 -7.27 9.67 4.66
CA VAL A 153 -8.26 8.63 4.40
C VAL A 153 -7.83 7.32 5.04
N VAL A 154 -8.78 6.61 5.65
CA VAL A 154 -8.65 5.19 5.98
C VAL A 154 -9.64 4.41 5.15
N VAL A 155 -9.13 3.52 4.29
CA VAL A 155 -9.93 2.61 3.47
C VAL A 155 -10.18 1.35 4.28
N ALA A 156 -11.45 1.08 4.58
CA ALA A 156 -11.89 0.01 5.45
C ALA A 156 -12.59 -1.09 4.64
N ASN A 157 -12.13 -2.33 4.78
CA ASN A 157 -12.69 -3.50 4.11
C ASN A 157 -12.86 -4.64 5.10
N GLU A 158 -13.91 -5.43 4.89
CA GLU A 158 -14.07 -6.72 5.56
C GLU A 158 -13.47 -7.82 4.67
N LEU A 159 -12.71 -8.75 5.25
CA LEU A 159 -12.03 -9.81 4.49
C LEU A 159 -13.01 -10.67 3.67
N ALA A 160 -14.25 -10.86 4.15
CA ALA A 160 -15.23 -11.69 3.47
C ALA A 160 -15.73 -11.08 2.14
N ASN A 161 -15.71 -9.75 2.00
CA ASN A 161 -16.32 -9.04 0.88
C ASN A 161 -15.43 -7.91 0.31
N TYR A 162 -14.11 -7.95 0.57
CA TYR A 162 -13.20 -6.85 0.20
C TYR A 162 -13.18 -6.51 -1.30
N LYS A 163 -13.56 -7.46 -2.16
CA LYS A 163 -13.67 -7.28 -3.62
C LYS A 163 -14.98 -6.61 -4.06
N ASP A 164 -15.96 -6.58 -3.16
CA ASP A 164 -17.33 -6.17 -3.45
C ASP A 164 -17.69 -4.88 -2.73
N VAL A 165 -17.14 -4.64 -1.53
CA VAL A 165 -17.45 -3.47 -0.72
C VAL A 165 -16.19 -2.87 -0.09
N VAL A 166 -16.13 -1.55 -0.10
CA VAL A 166 -15.12 -0.76 0.60
C VAL A 166 -15.77 0.48 1.22
N VAL A 167 -15.31 0.86 2.42
CA VAL A 167 -15.75 2.08 3.10
C VAL A 167 -14.56 3.02 3.27
N MET A 168 -14.60 4.18 2.62
CA MET A 168 -13.65 5.25 2.93
C MET A 168 -14.10 5.98 4.18
N VAL A 169 -13.20 6.11 5.14
CA VAL A 169 -13.39 6.87 6.37
C VAL A 169 -12.49 8.10 6.33
N THR A 170 -13.10 9.26 6.53
CA THR A 170 -12.46 10.58 6.47
C THR A 170 -12.88 11.41 7.69
N SER A 171 -12.26 12.56 7.89
CA SER A 171 -12.67 13.51 8.94
C SER A 171 -14.06 14.10 8.70
N SER A 172 -14.50 14.18 7.44
CA SER A 172 -15.82 14.68 7.04
C SER A 172 -16.93 13.61 7.03
N GLY A 173 -16.59 12.34 7.23
CA GLY A 173 -17.57 11.24 7.25
C GLY A 173 -17.11 9.99 6.51
N LYS A 174 -18.09 9.17 6.12
CA LYS A 174 -17.88 7.84 5.53
C LYS A 174 -18.51 7.78 4.14
N THR A 175 -17.85 7.09 3.22
CA THR A 175 -18.35 6.84 1.88
C THR A 175 -18.20 5.36 1.54
N THR A 176 -19.32 4.68 1.34
CA THR A 176 -19.35 3.27 0.94
C THR A 176 -19.36 3.17 -0.58
N MET A 177 -18.46 2.37 -1.12
CA MET A 177 -18.45 1.96 -2.53
C MET A 177 -18.69 0.47 -2.59
N SER A 178 -19.55 0.07 -3.54
CA SER A 178 -19.90 -1.32 -3.76
C SER A 178 -19.87 -1.63 -5.25
N ARG A 179 -19.31 -2.77 -5.61
CA ARG A 179 -19.40 -3.34 -6.96
C ARG A 179 -20.87 -3.60 -7.29
N ARG A 180 -21.37 -3.09 -8.43
CA ARG A 180 -22.77 -3.26 -8.87
C ARG A 180 -22.91 -4.36 -9.92
N SER A 181 -21.89 -4.59 -10.74
CA SER A 181 -21.82 -5.69 -11.70
C SER A 181 -20.42 -6.34 -11.76
N LYS A 182 -20.25 -7.41 -12.54
CA LYS A 182 -18.94 -8.08 -12.68
C LYS A 182 -17.92 -7.25 -13.46
N GLU A 183 -18.41 -6.32 -14.27
CA GLU A 183 -17.63 -5.42 -15.11
C GLU A 183 -17.15 -4.19 -14.32
N ASP A 184 -17.75 -3.91 -13.15
CA ASP A 184 -17.34 -2.80 -12.30
C ASP A 184 -16.00 -3.09 -11.61
N ASP A 185 -15.06 -2.17 -11.82
CA ASP A 185 -13.79 -2.09 -11.10
C ASP A 185 -13.97 -1.18 -9.87
N LEU A 186 -13.85 -1.78 -8.68
CA LEU A 186 -14.03 -1.06 -7.41
C LEU A 186 -12.83 -0.15 -7.14
N GLU A 187 -11.65 -0.59 -7.57
CA GLU A 187 -10.40 0.15 -7.49
C GLU A 187 -10.45 1.40 -8.38
N GLU A 188 -11.03 1.32 -9.59
CA GLU A 188 -11.22 2.50 -10.45
C GLU A 188 -12.08 3.58 -9.76
N GLN A 189 -13.19 3.18 -9.13
CA GLN A 189 -14.05 4.09 -8.36
C GLN A 189 -13.31 4.70 -7.16
N LEU A 190 -12.58 3.87 -6.41
CA LEU A 190 -11.79 4.30 -5.26
C LEU A 190 -10.72 5.30 -5.68
N ILE A 191 -9.93 5.00 -6.71
CA ILE A 191 -8.85 5.85 -7.20
C ILE A 191 -9.40 7.17 -7.73
N ALA A 192 -10.51 7.17 -8.47
CA ALA A 192 -11.14 8.41 -8.94
C ALA A 192 -11.51 9.36 -7.79
N LEU A 193 -12.07 8.85 -6.70
CA LEU A 193 -12.36 9.65 -5.50
C LEU A 193 -11.09 10.14 -4.81
N LEU A 194 -10.07 9.28 -4.64
CA LEU A 194 -8.81 9.66 -4.02
C LEU A 194 -8.07 10.73 -4.81
N VAL A 195 -8.07 10.67 -6.14
CA VAL A 195 -7.48 11.69 -7.02
C VAL A 195 -8.19 13.04 -6.84
N LYS A 196 -9.52 13.05 -6.75
CA LYS A 196 -10.28 14.26 -6.46
C LYS A 196 -9.89 14.86 -5.11
N MET A 197 -9.89 14.04 -4.05
CA MET A 197 -9.54 14.48 -2.70
C MET A 197 -8.09 14.99 -2.61
N HIS A 198 -7.15 14.33 -3.28
CA HIS A 198 -5.76 14.75 -3.35
C HIS A 198 -5.59 16.05 -4.12
N SER A 199 -6.33 16.24 -5.22
CA SER A 199 -6.33 17.50 -5.98
C SER A 199 -6.82 18.67 -5.13
N ASP A 200 -7.83 18.44 -4.28
CA ASP A 200 -8.33 19.45 -3.35
C ASP A 200 -7.32 19.71 -2.22
N HIS A 201 -6.66 18.67 -1.70
CA HIS A 201 -5.58 18.80 -0.71
C HIS A 201 -4.38 19.60 -1.26
N ALA A 202 -3.97 19.34 -2.51
CA ALA A 202 -2.87 20.03 -3.16
C ALA A 202 -3.13 21.53 -3.39
N LYS A 203 -4.39 21.94 -3.47
CA LYS A 203 -4.78 23.36 -3.66
C LYS A 203 -4.86 24.16 -2.36
N GLN A 204 -4.87 23.51 -1.20
CA GLN A 204 -4.92 24.21 0.08
C GLN A 204 -3.60 24.98 0.28
N SER A 205 -3.68 26.29 0.52
CA SER A 205 -2.51 27.13 0.78
C SER A 205 -1.89 26.81 2.15
N ASN A 206 -0.58 27.01 2.31
CA ASN A 206 0.06 26.96 3.62
C ASN A 206 -0.37 28.19 4.42
N PRO A 207 -0.96 28.03 5.62
CA PRO A 207 -1.19 29.16 6.51
C PRO A 207 0.10 29.73 7.15
N GLU A 208 1.30 29.32 6.71
CA GLU A 208 2.58 29.67 7.32
C GLU A 208 3.54 30.41 6.36
N GLN A 209 3.03 31.42 5.63
CA GLN A 209 3.87 32.44 4.99
C GLN A 209 3.49 33.89 5.39
N GLU A 210 2.73 34.05 6.47
CA GLU A 210 2.48 35.35 7.12
C GLU A 210 3.06 35.37 8.54
N THR A 211 4.39 35.47 8.66
CA THR A 211 5.09 36.15 9.76
C THR A 211 6.52 36.44 9.36
#